data_AF-Q5P1N9-F1
#
_entry.id   AF-Q5P1N9-F1
#
_cell.length_a   1.000
_cell.length_b   1.000
_cell.length_c   1.000
_cell.angle_alpha   90.00
_cell.angle_beta   90.00
_cell.angle_gamma   90.00
#
_symmetry.space_group_name_H-M   'P 1'
#
loop_
_entity.id
_entity.type
_entity.pdbx_description
1 polymer ?
#
loop_
_entity_poly.entity_id
_entity_poly.type
_entity_poly.pdbx_seq_one_letter_code
_entity_poly.pdbx_strand_id
1 'polypeptide(L)'
;MLFSGLLVDDDTLGGLRGGFETPGGLVLSFGIERVVLINGVLSSTTTLNVADLSQLAGGAAGLQALPVGTSVGLIQIGANNSFDPAVLASGSFATVIQNSLDNQKIQTVTTINAQANSMDMLRAHRLGESLRNALNSSLLR
;
A
#
# COMPACT_ATOMS: atom_id res chain seq x y z
N MET A 1 27.90 -24.20 -2.12
CA MET A 1 26.98 -23.66 -3.15
C MET A 1 27.24 -22.17 -3.23
N LEU A 2 27.81 -21.69 -4.34
CA LEU A 2 28.04 -20.27 -4.55
C LEU A 2 26.73 -19.66 -5.03
N PHE A 3 26.22 -18.65 -4.32
CA PHE A 3 25.05 -17.90 -4.76
C PHE A 3 25.43 -17.07 -5.98
N SER A 4 25.19 -17.60 -7.18
CA SER A 4 25.24 -16.86 -8.43
C SER A 4 23.99 -15.97 -8.57
N GLY A 5 23.80 -15.04 -7.65
CA GLY A 5 22.78 -14.00 -7.81
C GLY A 5 23.29 -12.97 -8.80
N LEU A 6 22.58 -12.75 -9.91
CA LEU A 6 22.82 -11.60 -10.77
C LEU A 6 22.85 -10.35 -9.89
N LEU A 7 23.85 -9.48 -10.05
CA LEU A 7 23.85 -8.18 -9.41
C LEU A 7 22.62 -7.42 -9.93
N VAL A 8 21.62 -7.23 -9.07
CA VAL A 8 20.43 -6.45 -9.38
C VAL A 8 20.76 -5.00 -9.03
N ASP A 9 20.52 -4.08 -9.98
CA ASP A 9 20.73 -2.65 -9.77
C ASP A 9 19.78 -2.09 -8.71
N ASP A 10 20.17 -1.03 -8.01
CA ASP A 10 19.41 -0.48 -6.87
C ASP A 10 18.03 0.05 -7.29
N ASP A 11 17.87 0.52 -8.53
CA ASP A 11 16.56 0.89 -9.08
C ASP A 11 15.63 -0.33 -9.21
N THR A 12 16.21 -1.47 -9.60
CA THR A 12 15.48 -2.72 -9.74
C THR A 12 15.15 -3.33 -8.37
N LEU A 13 16.06 -3.24 -7.40
CA LEU A 13 15.80 -3.58 -6.00
C LEU A 13 14.79 -2.62 -5.35
N GLY A 14 14.81 -1.34 -5.71
CA GLY A 14 13.83 -0.33 -5.31
C GLY A 14 12.44 -0.70 -5.77
N GLY A 15 12.29 -1.03 -7.06
CA GLY A 15 11.03 -1.51 -7.63
C GLY A 15 10.51 -2.79 -6.96
N LEU A 16 11.39 -3.74 -6.66
CA LEU A 16 11.03 -5.01 -6.01
C LEU A 16 10.67 -4.85 -4.51
N ARG A 17 11.30 -3.92 -3.79
CA ARG A 17 11.00 -3.63 -2.38
C ARG A 17 9.63 -2.99 -2.19
N GLY A 18 9.13 -2.31 -3.22
CA GLY A 18 7.91 -1.51 -3.13
C GLY A 18 8.13 -0.25 -2.29
N GLY A 19 7.44 0.83 -2.64
CA GLY A 19 7.63 2.12 -1.99
C GLY A 19 7.23 3.27 -2.89
N PHE A 20 6.77 4.35 -2.30
CA PHE A 20 6.61 5.64 -2.95
C PHE A 20 7.76 6.53 -2.50
N GLU A 21 8.61 6.93 -3.44
CA GLU A 21 9.67 7.90 -3.18
C GLU A 21 9.16 9.31 -3.52
N THR A 22 9.23 10.21 -2.54
CA THR A 22 8.95 11.63 -2.77
C THR A 22 10.17 12.32 -3.39
N PRO A 23 10.00 13.48 -4.07
CA PRO A 23 11.11 14.30 -4.57
C PRO A 23 12.16 14.74 -3.52
N GLY A 24 11.96 14.44 -2.23
CA GLY A 24 12.89 14.70 -1.14
C GLY A 24 13.58 13.47 -0.54
N GLY A 25 13.50 12.28 -1.18
CA GLY A 25 14.15 11.05 -0.73
C GLY A 25 13.45 10.32 0.43
N LEU A 26 12.23 10.75 0.79
CA LEU A 26 11.35 9.97 1.66
C LEU A 26 10.79 8.81 0.86
N VAL A 27 11.09 7.59 1.30
CA VAL A 27 10.50 6.33 0.84
C VAL A 27 9.42 5.91 1.82
N LEU A 28 8.21 5.72 1.29
CA LEU A 28 7.01 5.37 2.05
C LEU A 28 6.44 4.04 1.55
N SER A 29 6.15 3.09 2.43
CA SER A 29 5.52 1.82 2.06
C SER A 29 4.27 1.55 2.90
N PHE A 30 3.29 0.88 2.28
CA PHE A 30 1.96 0.57 2.79
C PHE A 30 1.52 -0.85 2.34
N GLY A 31 1.16 -1.70 3.29
CA GLY A 31 0.37 -2.89 3.02
C GLY A 31 -1.01 -2.72 3.63
N ILE A 32 -2.07 -2.88 2.84
CA ILE A 32 -3.45 -2.86 3.33
C ILE A 32 -4.02 -4.25 3.15
N GLU A 33 -4.42 -4.87 4.25
CA GLU A 33 -5.15 -6.13 4.24
C GLU A 33 -6.54 -5.89 4.79
N ARG A 34 -7.55 -6.40 4.11
CA ARG A 34 -8.92 -6.45 4.59
C ARG A 34 -9.38 -7.89 4.65
N VAL A 35 -9.91 -8.27 5.79
CA VAL A 35 -10.51 -9.56 6.04
C VAL A 35 -11.98 -9.37 6.39
N VAL A 36 -12.86 -10.13 5.74
CA VAL A 36 -14.28 -10.19 6.09
C VAL A 36 -14.58 -11.58 6.64
N LEU A 37 -15.11 -11.62 7.86
CA LEU A 37 -15.61 -12.82 8.50
C LEU A 37 -17.14 -12.79 8.57
N ILE A 38 -17.78 -13.91 8.22
CA ILE A 38 -19.21 -14.14 8.40
C ILE A 38 -19.38 -15.26 9.43
N ASN A 39 -20.07 -14.96 10.53
CA ASN A 39 -20.30 -15.91 11.63
C ASN A 39 -19.00 -16.52 12.18
N GLY A 40 -17.90 -15.74 12.15
CA GLY A 40 -16.57 -16.18 12.59
C GLY A 40 -15.77 -16.97 11.56
N VAL A 41 -16.32 -17.22 10.36
CA VAL A 41 -15.63 -17.88 9.25
C VAL A 41 -15.12 -16.85 8.26
N LEU A 42 -13.87 -17.01 7.80
CA LEU A 42 -13.30 -16.17 6.76
C LEU A 42 -14.10 -16.28 5.45
N SER A 43 -14.67 -15.17 4.99
CA SER A 43 -15.45 -15.10 3.75
C SER A 43 -14.70 -14.47 2.59
N SER A 44 -13.83 -13.49 2.85
CA SER A 44 -13.05 -12.81 1.81
C SER A 44 -11.82 -12.16 2.42
N THR A 45 -10.73 -12.15 1.65
CA THR A 45 -9.52 -11.37 1.95
C THR A 45 -9.21 -10.51 0.73
N THR A 46 -8.95 -9.23 0.95
CA THR A 46 -8.52 -8.29 -0.07
C THR A 46 -7.20 -7.66 0.38
N THR A 47 -6.16 -7.77 -0.44
CA THR A 47 -4.83 -7.19 -0.15
C THR A 47 -4.47 -6.16 -1.19
N LEU A 48 -3.96 -5.01 -0.77
CA LEU A 48 -3.44 -3.95 -1.62
C LEU A 48 -1.99 -3.63 -1.20
N ASN A 49 -1.07 -3.65 -2.17
CA ASN A 49 0.36 -3.42 -1.96
C ASN A 49 0.83 -2.13 -2.67
N VAL A 50 1.95 -1.58 -2.21
CA VAL A 50 2.48 -0.27 -2.63
C VAL A 50 2.75 -0.11 -4.12
N ALA A 51 3.09 -1.18 -4.82
CA ALA A 51 3.28 -1.15 -6.28
C ALA A 51 2.01 -0.66 -7.01
N ASP A 52 0.83 -0.92 -6.43
CA ASP A 52 -0.46 -0.46 -6.92
C ASP A 52 -0.79 0.97 -6.46
N LEU A 53 -0.10 1.46 -5.42
CA LEU A 53 -0.30 2.80 -4.85
C LEU A 53 0.52 3.89 -5.56
N SER A 54 1.67 3.59 -6.17
CA SER A 54 2.36 4.56 -7.05
C SER A 54 1.47 4.93 -8.25
N GLN A 55 0.67 3.96 -8.70
CA GLN A 55 -0.38 4.14 -9.69
C GLN A 55 -1.58 4.92 -9.11
N LEU A 56 -2.02 4.66 -7.87
CA LEU A 56 -3.09 5.44 -7.20
C LEU A 56 -2.68 6.90 -6.89
N ALA A 57 -1.43 7.13 -6.47
CA ALA A 57 -0.91 8.43 -6.03
C ALA A 57 -0.58 9.38 -7.20
N GLY A 58 -0.42 8.85 -8.42
CA GLY A 58 -0.32 9.64 -9.66
C GLY A 58 -1.64 10.27 -10.11
N GLY A 59 -2.70 10.21 -9.29
CA GLY A 59 -4.06 10.58 -9.65
C GLY A 59 -4.81 9.42 -10.32
N ALA A 60 -6.06 9.68 -10.74
CA ALA A 60 -6.99 8.70 -11.31
C ALA A 60 -6.45 7.84 -12.47
N ALA A 61 -5.27 8.16 -13.02
CA ALA A 61 -4.63 7.47 -14.12
C ALA A 61 -4.09 6.08 -13.77
N GLY A 62 -3.49 5.86 -12.59
CA GLY A 62 -2.93 4.54 -12.27
C GLY A 62 -3.91 3.58 -11.57
N LEU A 63 -5.06 4.11 -11.13
CA LEU A 63 -6.20 3.27 -10.79
C LEU A 63 -6.74 2.43 -11.96
N GLN A 64 -6.44 2.82 -13.20
CA GLN A 64 -6.85 2.10 -14.39
C GLN A 64 -6.01 0.84 -14.68
N ALA A 65 -4.91 0.62 -13.94
CA ALA A 65 -4.03 -0.53 -14.16
C ALA A 65 -4.26 -1.69 -13.18
N LEU A 66 -5.09 -1.51 -12.15
CA LEU A 66 -5.49 -2.60 -11.27
C LEU A 66 -6.40 -3.55 -12.07
N PRO A 67 -6.01 -4.83 -12.25
CA PRO A 67 -6.84 -5.80 -12.96
C PRO A 67 -8.25 -5.83 -12.38
N VAL A 68 -9.27 -5.77 -13.24
CA VAL A 68 -10.66 -5.93 -12.82
C VAL A 68 -10.80 -7.26 -12.09
N GLY A 69 -11.16 -7.20 -10.80
CA GLY A 69 -11.24 -8.36 -9.90
C GLY A 69 -10.29 -8.30 -8.69
N THR A 70 -9.27 -7.43 -8.68
CA THR A 70 -8.38 -7.23 -7.51
C THR A 70 -8.79 -6.05 -6.62
N SER A 71 -9.55 -5.10 -7.18
CA SER A 71 -9.93 -3.85 -6.50
C SER A 71 -11.28 -3.93 -5.77
N VAL A 72 -12.20 -4.77 -6.24
CA VAL A 72 -13.55 -4.88 -5.68
C VAL A 72 -13.85 -6.31 -5.24
N GLY A 73 -13.96 -6.52 -3.92
CA GLY A 73 -14.44 -7.77 -3.35
C GLY A 73 -15.97 -7.78 -3.26
N LEU A 74 -16.61 -8.84 -3.74
CA LEU A 74 -18.07 -9.02 -3.66
C LEU A 74 -18.41 -10.23 -2.77
N ILE A 75 -19.24 -9.99 -1.76
CA ILE A 75 -19.69 -11.03 -0.82
C ILE A 75 -21.21 -11.01 -0.79
N GLN A 76 -21.84 -12.12 -1.15
CA GLN A 76 -23.29 -12.26 -1.19
C GLN A 76 -23.72 -13.38 -0.23
N ILE A 77 -24.60 -13.04 0.71
CA ILE A 77 -25.08 -13.91 1.78
C ILE A 77 -26.60 -14.04 1.63
N GLY A 78 -27.07 -15.23 1.26
CA GLY A 78 -28.48 -15.49 0.97
C GLY A 78 -28.88 -15.34 -0.50
N ALA A 79 -30.15 -15.60 -0.79
CA ALA A 79 -30.72 -15.53 -2.13
C ALA A 79 -31.12 -14.09 -2.51
N ASN A 80 -31.31 -13.83 -3.80
CA ASN A 80 -31.80 -12.55 -4.34
C ASN A 80 -30.90 -11.33 -4.06
N ASN A 81 -29.60 -11.55 -3.83
CA ASN A 81 -28.61 -10.48 -3.84
C ASN A 81 -28.32 -10.06 -5.29
N SER A 82 -28.30 -8.76 -5.56
CA SER A 82 -28.00 -8.22 -6.90
C SER A 82 -27.02 -7.06 -6.77
N PHE A 83 -25.85 -7.19 -7.38
CA PHE A 83 -24.83 -6.15 -7.40
C PHE A 83 -24.69 -5.59 -8.81
N ASP A 84 -24.78 -4.26 -8.94
CA ASP A 84 -24.47 -3.55 -10.17
C ASP A 84 -23.05 -2.95 -10.10
N PRO A 85 -22.09 -3.50 -10.86
CA PRO A 85 -20.72 -2.98 -10.90
C PRO A 85 -20.62 -1.55 -11.40
N ALA A 86 -21.60 -1.06 -12.19
CA ALA A 86 -21.58 0.29 -12.74
C ALA A 86 -21.74 1.38 -11.66
N VAL A 87 -22.18 1.02 -10.46
CA VAL A 87 -22.29 1.93 -9.30
C VAL A 87 -20.91 2.28 -8.72
N LEU A 88 -19.88 1.48 -8.98
CA LEU A 88 -18.54 1.76 -8.51
C LEU A 88 -17.78 2.63 -9.50
N ALA A 89 -17.13 3.68 -8.98
CA ALA A 89 -16.22 4.49 -9.78
C ALA A 89 -15.05 3.62 -10.28
N SER A 90 -14.62 3.85 -11.52
CA SER A 90 -13.45 3.19 -12.09
C SER A 90 -12.24 3.33 -11.16
N GLY A 91 -11.64 2.19 -10.77
CA GLY A 91 -10.53 2.18 -9.81
C GLY A 91 -10.92 2.13 -8.32
N SER A 92 -12.20 1.92 -7.99
CA SER A 92 -12.60 1.80 -6.59
C SER A 92 -11.93 0.60 -5.91
N PHE A 93 -11.26 0.83 -4.78
CA PHE A 93 -10.83 -0.23 -3.87
C PHE A 93 -11.90 -0.45 -2.79
N ALA A 94 -12.77 -1.43 -2.98
CA ALA A 94 -13.96 -1.61 -2.15
C ALA A 94 -14.26 -3.08 -1.85
N THR A 95 -15.00 -3.31 -0.76
CA THR A 95 -15.61 -4.61 -0.50
C THR A 95 -17.10 -4.38 -0.32
N VAL A 96 -17.91 -4.93 -1.22
CA VAL A 96 -19.36 -4.80 -1.20
C VAL A 96 -19.93 -6.10 -0.65
N ILE A 97 -20.69 -5.97 0.45
CA ILE A 97 -21.32 -7.09 1.14
C ILE A 97 -22.84 -6.94 0.99
N GLN A 98 -23.47 -7.95 0.43
CA GLN A 98 -24.93 -8.04 0.30
C GLN A 98 -25.41 -9.19 1.16
N ASN A 99 -26.34 -8.90 2.07
CA ASN A 99 -26.89 -9.89 2.97
C ASN A 99 -28.41 -9.80 2.96
N SER A 100 -29.06 -10.89 2.58
CA SER A 100 -30.51 -11.05 2.58
C SER A 100 -31.00 -12.01 3.68
N LEU A 101 -30.11 -12.53 4.52
CA LEU A 101 -30.43 -13.40 5.65
C LEU A 101 -30.40 -12.63 6.97
N ASP A 102 -31.31 -12.99 7.88
CA ASP A 102 -31.28 -12.47 9.25
C ASP A 102 -30.17 -13.12 10.09
N ASN A 103 -29.82 -12.45 11.18
CA ASN A 103 -28.91 -12.95 12.21
C ASN A 103 -27.49 -13.32 11.73
N GLN A 104 -27.00 -12.69 10.67
CA GLN A 104 -25.62 -12.86 10.21
C GLN A 104 -24.68 -11.90 10.96
N LYS A 105 -23.61 -12.43 11.57
CA LYS A 105 -22.53 -11.61 12.15
C LYS A 105 -21.48 -11.34 11.09
N ILE A 106 -21.44 -10.11 10.59
CA ILE A 106 -20.44 -9.65 9.62
C ILE A 106 -19.37 -8.87 10.37
N GLN A 107 -18.11 -9.29 10.27
CA GLN A 107 -16.97 -8.63 10.88
C GLN A 107 -15.95 -8.29 9.80
N THR A 108 -15.65 -7.01 9.64
CA THR A 108 -14.62 -6.53 8.71
C THR A 108 -13.44 -6.01 9.51
N VAL A 109 -12.26 -6.56 9.27
CA VAL A 109 -11.00 -6.13 9.88
C VAL A 109 -10.11 -5.59 8.77
N THR A 110 -9.71 -4.33 8.86
CA THR A 110 -8.74 -3.75 7.94
C THR A 110 -7.46 -3.44 8.71
N THR A 111 -6.36 -4.05 8.30
CA THR A 111 -5.02 -3.85 8.86
C THR A 111 -4.21 -3.04 7.88
N ILE A 112 -3.62 -1.94 8.35
CA ILE A 112 -2.76 -1.07 7.55
C ILE A 112 -1.36 -1.09 8.16
N ASN A 113 -0.39 -1.59 7.42
CA ASN A 113 1.02 -1.58 7.79
C ASN A 113 1.73 -0.50 6.98
N ALA A 114 2.21 0.56 7.64
CA ALA A 114 2.92 1.66 6.99
C ALA A 114 4.35 1.79 7.53
N GLN A 115 5.34 1.97 6.64
CA GLN A 115 6.73 2.21 7.02
C GLN A 115 7.30 3.41 6.23
N ALA A 116 8.19 4.16 6.88
CA ALA A 116 8.85 5.33 6.29
C ALA A 116 10.33 5.36 6.69
N ASN A 117 11.23 5.77 5.78
CA ASN A 117 12.67 5.91 6.05
C ASN A 117 13.05 7.23 6.78
N SER A 118 12.17 7.73 7.66
CA SER A 118 12.35 9.05 8.31
C SER A 118 13.63 9.13 9.16
N MET A 119 14.08 8.01 9.74
CA MET A 119 15.29 7.98 10.55
C MET A 119 16.57 8.18 9.72
N ASP A 120 16.62 7.66 8.50
CA ASP A 120 17.78 7.83 7.63
C ASP A 120 17.87 9.28 7.13
N MET A 121 16.72 9.91 6.84
CA MET A 121 16.66 11.34 6.54
C MET A 121 17.13 12.21 7.70
N LEU A 122 16.70 11.90 8.93
CA LEU A 122 17.13 12.63 10.12
C LEU A 122 18.63 12.47 10.39
N ARG A 123 19.21 11.29 10.14
CA ARG A 123 20.66 11.06 10.23
C ARG A 123 21.41 11.89 9.18
N ALA A 124 20.94 11.88 7.93
CA ALA A 124 21.51 12.70 6.86
C ALA A 124 21.45 14.19 7.20
N HIS A 125 20.35 14.65 7.79
CA HIS A 125 20.19 16.05 8.22
C HIS A 125 21.18 16.42 9.33
N ARG A 126 21.29 15.60 10.37
CA ARG A 126 22.23 15.81 11.49
C ARG A 126 23.69 15.79 11.03
N LEU A 127 24.03 14.91 10.09
CA LEU A 127 25.37 14.87 9.49
C LEU A 127 25.64 16.16 8.70
N GLY A 128 24.70 16.58 7.84
CA GLY A 128 24.81 17.83 7.10
C GLY A 128 24.97 19.06 8.01
N GLU A 129 24.22 19.12 9.11
CA GLU A 129 24.33 20.18 10.11
C GLU A 129 25.69 20.14 10.83
N SER A 130 26.17 18.96 11.23
CA SER A 130 27.48 18.81 11.87
C SER A 130 28.64 19.23 10.96
N LEU A 131 28.57 18.89 9.66
CA LEU A 131 29.58 19.27 8.67
C LEU A 131 29.55 20.77 8.38
N ARG A 132 28.35 21.36 8.24
CA ARG A 132 28.20 22.82 8.08
C ARG A 132 28.76 23.57 9.28
N ASN A 133 28.47 23.11 10.49
CA ASN A 133 28.99 23.71 11.72
C ASN A 133 30.52 23.59 11.80
N ALA A 134 31.09 22.43 11.46
CA ALA A 134 32.54 22.22 11.43
C ALA A 134 33.22 23.15 10.41
N LEU A 135 32.69 23.24 9.19
CA LEU A 135 33.23 24.11 8.14
C LEU A 135 33.14 25.60 8.52
N ASN A 136 32.00 26.04 9.07
CA ASN A 136 31.83 27.43 9.48
C ASN A 136 32.76 27.78 10.65
N SER A 137 32.95 26.87 11.60
CA SER A 137 33.92 27.03 12.68
C SER A 137 35.38 27.05 12.20
N SER A 138 35.68 26.36 11.09
CA SER A 138 37.02 26.34 10.49
C SER A 138 37.32 27.59 9.69
N LEU A 139 36.32 28.30 9.16
CA LEU A 139 36.50 29.56 8.43
C LEU A 139 36.62 30.78 9.37
N LEU A 140 36.20 30.63 10.62
CA LEU A 140 36.30 31.66 11.67
C LEU A 140 37.60 31.56 12.49
N ARG A 141 38.53 30.68 12.10
CA ARG A 141 39.86 30.52 12.71
C ARG A 141 40.94 30.86 11.70
#